data_AF-A0A975SY82-F1
#
_entry.id   AF-A0A975SY82-F1
#
_cell.length_a   1.000
_cell.length_b   1.000
_cell.length_c   1.000
_cell.angle_alpha   90.00
_cell.angle_beta   90.00
_cell.angle_gamma   90.00
#
_symmetry.space_group_name_H-M   'P 1'
#
loop_
_entity.id
_entity.type
_entity.pdbx_description
1 polymer ?
#
loop_
_entity_poly.entity_id
_entity_poly.type
_entity_poly.pdbx_seq_one_letter_code
_entity_poly.pdbx_strand_id
1 'polypeptide(L)'
;MPEQDPRLRAALESSRRETADAVSSLRSMAASIRQEHEKFKQERDKRQEDRVKAARDGELGRDAQRLQQRIDLRETTWEDVLSGRDTHPSAARARHDLQRNLPLMAAQAQQDPDVVEADLEARAAQVRLREEMEG
;
A
#
# COMPACT_ATOMS: atom_id res chain seq x y z
N MET A 1 29.94 -44.11 21.87
CA MET A 1 29.34 -43.68 20.59
C MET A 1 27.90 -43.22 20.84
N PRO A 2 27.66 -41.93 21.13
CA PRO A 2 26.33 -41.39 21.38
C PRO A 2 25.53 -41.08 20.09
N GLU A 3 26.05 -41.44 18.91
CA GLU A 3 25.49 -41.12 17.57
C GLU A 3 24.20 -41.88 17.16
N GLN A 4 23.66 -42.73 18.03
CA GLN A 4 22.56 -43.63 17.67
C GLN A 4 21.34 -43.56 18.60
N ASP A 5 21.17 -42.48 19.37
CA ASP A 5 19.91 -42.32 20.12
C ASP A 5 18.74 -42.05 19.14
N PRO A 6 17.79 -43.00 19.00
CA PRO A 6 16.66 -42.86 18.07
C PRO A 6 15.77 -41.66 18.38
N ARG A 7 15.73 -41.20 19.65
CA ARG A 7 14.96 -40.01 20.05
C ARG A 7 15.58 -38.73 19.49
N LEU A 8 16.90 -38.64 19.52
CA LEU A 8 17.63 -37.49 18.99
C LEU A 8 17.46 -37.38 17.47
N ARG A 9 17.47 -38.52 16.77
CA ARG A 9 17.21 -38.59 15.32
C ARG A 9 15.78 -38.17 14.97
N ALA A 10 14.79 -38.70 15.70
CA ALA A 10 13.39 -38.33 15.50
C ALA A 10 13.15 -36.83 15.74
N ALA A 11 13.76 -36.25 16.77
CA ALA A 11 13.67 -34.81 17.06
C ALA A 11 14.31 -33.95 15.93
N LEU A 12 15.47 -34.36 15.42
CA LEU A 12 16.13 -33.69 14.29
C LEU A 12 15.31 -33.78 12.99
N GLU A 13 14.66 -34.92 12.74
CA GLU A 13 13.75 -35.08 11.60
C GLU A 13 12.49 -34.21 11.75
N SER A 14 11.91 -34.12 12.94
CA SER A 14 10.76 -33.23 13.22
C SER A 14 11.14 -31.78 12.98
N SER A 15 12.23 -31.31 13.60
CA SER A 15 12.72 -29.95 13.45
C SER A 15 13.04 -29.58 11.98
N ARG A 16 13.59 -30.53 11.21
CA ARG A 16 13.83 -30.33 9.77
C ARG A 16 12.53 -30.20 8.98
N ARG A 17 11.50 -31.00 9.29
CA ARG A 17 10.18 -30.89 8.65
C ARG A 17 9.52 -29.56 9.01
N GLU A 18 9.49 -29.20 10.29
CA GLU A 18 8.95 -27.93 10.77
C GLU A 18 9.64 -26.73 10.09
N THR A 19 10.97 -26.77 9.96
CA THR A 19 11.72 -25.73 9.26
C THR A 19 11.38 -25.68 7.77
N ALA A 20 11.26 -26.83 7.11
CA ALA A 20 10.90 -26.90 5.69
C ALA A 20 9.48 -26.35 5.45
N ASP A 21 8.53 -26.68 6.33
CA ASP A 21 7.15 -26.22 6.27
C ASP A 21 7.04 -24.72 6.55
N ALA A 22 7.80 -24.21 7.52
CA ALA A 22 7.88 -22.77 7.80
C ALA A 22 8.45 -22.00 6.60
N VAL A 23 9.53 -22.49 6.00
CA VAL A 23 10.13 -21.87 4.79
C VAL A 23 9.16 -21.91 3.60
N SER A 24 8.42 -23.01 3.43
CA SER A 24 7.40 -23.14 2.38
C SER A 24 6.24 -22.15 2.58
N SER A 25 5.76 -22.02 3.81
CA SER A 25 4.71 -21.07 4.19
C SER A 25 5.15 -19.62 3.94
N LEU A 26 6.36 -19.25 4.38
CA LEU A 26 6.92 -17.92 4.15
C LEU A 26 7.07 -17.58 2.66
N ARG A 27 7.52 -18.55 1.84
CA ARG A 27 7.61 -18.36 0.38
C ARG A 27 6.24 -18.14 -0.25
N SER A 28 5.23 -18.86 0.21
CA SER A 28 3.85 -18.74 -0.26
C SER A 28 3.25 -17.37 0.11
N MET A 29 3.43 -16.93 1.35
CA MET A 29 3.03 -15.59 1.79
C MET A 29 3.73 -14.49 0.98
N ALA A 30 5.05 -14.60 0.79
CA ALA A 30 5.82 -13.65 -0.01
C ALA A 30 5.40 -13.64 -1.49
N ALA A 31 4.89 -14.75 -2.03
CA ALA A 31 4.33 -14.80 -3.37
C ALA A 31 2.97 -14.10 -3.44
N SER A 32 2.07 -14.32 -2.46
CA SER A 32 0.77 -13.65 -2.38
C SER A 32 0.93 -12.13 -2.28
N ILE A 33 1.77 -11.66 -1.36
CA ILE A 33 2.04 -10.23 -1.17
C ILE A 33 2.55 -9.58 -2.46
N ARG A 34 3.45 -10.25 -3.20
CA ARG A 34 3.94 -9.75 -4.48
C ARG A 34 2.83 -9.67 -5.53
N GLN A 35 1.97 -10.68 -5.58
CA GLN A 35 0.84 -10.70 -6.51
C GLN A 35 -0.19 -9.61 -6.19
N GLU A 36 -0.54 -9.43 -4.93
CA GLU A 36 -1.45 -8.37 -4.47
C GLU A 36 -0.87 -6.98 -4.74
N HIS A 37 0.41 -6.77 -4.45
CA HIS A 37 1.08 -5.52 -4.74
C HIS A 37 1.08 -5.19 -6.24
N GLU A 38 1.31 -6.18 -7.10
CA GLU A 38 1.27 -5.99 -8.54
C GLU A 38 -0.15 -5.68 -9.05
N LYS A 39 -1.18 -6.36 -8.53
CA LYS A 39 -2.58 -6.02 -8.84
C LYS A 39 -2.93 -4.60 -8.41
N PHE A 40 -2.59 -4.24 -7.18
CA PHE A 40 -2.83 -2.90 -6.65
C PHE A 40 -2.14 -1.83 -7.48
N LYS A 41 -0.89 -2.10 -7.91
CA LYS A 41 -0.13 -1.22 -8.80
C LYS A 41 -0.87 -1.02 -10.13
N GLN A 42 -1.30 -2.09 -10.78
CA GLN A 42 -2.03 -2.03 -12.05
C GLN A 42 -3.35 -1.26 -11.93
N GLU A 43 -4.13 -1.52 -10.87
CA GLU A 43 -5.38 -0.81 -10.62
C GLU A 43 -5.17 0.67 -10.32
N ARG A 44 -4.11 1.01 -9.58
CA ARG A 44 -3.73 2.40 -9.32
C ARG A 44 -3.32 3.10 -10.60
N ASP A 45 -2.48 2.47 -11.42
CA ASP A 45 -2.00 3.06 -12.68
C ASP A 45 -3.16 3.28 -13.65
N LYS A 46 -4.08 2.31 -13.78
CA LYS A 46 -5.32 2.47 -14.54
C LYS A 46 -6.19 3.63 -14.04
N ARG A 47 -6.43 3.70 -12.73
CA ARG A 47 -7.20 4.82 -12.13
C ARG A 47 -6.54 6.17 -12.39
N GLN A 48 -5.20 6.21 -12.39
CA GLN A 48 -4.47 7.44 -12.70
C GLN A 48 -4.65 7.85 -14.17
N GLU A 49 -4.56 6.91 -15.11
CA GLU A 49 -4.80 7.15 -16.53
C GLU A 49 -6.22 7.67 -16.78
N ASP A 50 -7.23 7.03 -16.19
CA ASP A 50 -8.63 7.43 -16.31
C ASP A 50 -8.83 8.86 -15.78
N ARG A 51 -8.23 9.20 -14.64
CA ARG A 51 -8.30 10.56 -14.08
C ARG A 51 -7.61 11.60 -14.95
N VAL A 52 -6.44 11.27 -15.53
CA VAL A 52 -5.73 12.16 -16.45
C VAL A 52 -6.58 12.42 -17.69
N LYS A 53 -7.20 11.37 -18.24
CA LYS A 53 -8.11 11.50 -19.38
C LYS A 53 -9.32 12.37 -19.04
N ALA A 54 -10.01 12.09 -17.94
CA ALA A 54 -11.14 12.88 -17.48
C ALA A 54 -10.78 14.37 -17.24
N ALA A 55 -9.56 14.63 -16.74
CA ALA A 55 -9.05 16.00 -16.63
C ALA A 55 -8.87 16.67 -18.00
N ARG A 56 -8.23 15.99 -18.96
CA ARG A 56 -8.04 16.52 -20.34
C ARG A 56 -9.35 16.81 -21.04
N ASP A 57 -10.33 15.93 -20.86
CA ASP A 57 -11.66 16.03 -21.46
C ASP A 57 -12.53 17.08 -20.73
N GLY A 58 -12.07 17.58 -19.57
CA GLY A 58 -12.76 18.62 -18.80
C GLY A 58 -13.87 18.09 -17.89
N GLU A 59 -14.03 16.78 -17.78
CA GLU A 59 -15.02 16.11 -16.93
C GLU A 59 -14.79 16.41 -15.44
N LEU A 60 -13.54 16.68 -15.06
CA LEU A 60 -13.16 17.07 -13.69
C LEU A 60 -13.23 18.59 -13.45
N GLY A 61 -13.75 19.36 -14.41
CA GLY A 61 -13.88 20.80 -14.36
C GLY A 61 -12.70 21.57 -14.96
N ARG A 62 -12.91 22.87 -15.18
CA ARG A 62 -11.96 23.74 -15.92
C ARG A 62 -10.60 23.89 -15.23
N ASP A 63 -10.57 23.98 -13.91
CA ASP A 63 -9.32 24.13 -13.16
C ASP A 63 -8.46 22.85 -13.26
N ALA A 64 -9.10 21.67 -13.17
CA ALA A 64 -8.42 20.40 -13.33
C ALA A 64 -7.90 20.22 -14.76
N GLN A 65 -8.71 20.56 -15.76
CA GLN A 65 -8.29 20.57 -17.16
C GLN A 65 -7.12 21.50 -17.40
N ARG A 66 -7.18 22.73 -16.88
CA ARG A 66 -6.11 23.72 -17.03
C ARG A 66 -4.84 23.24 -16.34
N LEU A 67 -4.93 22.66 -15.15
CA LEU A 67 -3.78 22.10 -14.46
C LEU A 67 -3.17 20.93 -15.25
N GLN A 68 -3.98 20.01 -15.75
CA GLN A 68 -3.51 18.87 -16.54
C GLN A 68 -2.81 19.32 -17.83
N GLN A 69 -3.35 20.32 -18.53
CA GLN A 69 -2.68 20.90 -19.69
C GLN A 69 -1.30 21.46 -19.35
N ARG A 70 -1.17 22.17 -18.22
CA ARG A 70 0.11 22.72 -17.77
C ARG A 70 1.12 21.62 -17.41
N ILE A 71 0.65 20.52 -16.82
CA ILE A 71 1.48 19.33 -16.55
C ILE A 71 1.91 18.67 -17.87
N ASP A 72 0.99 18.51 -18.82
CA ASP A 72 1.27 17.92 -20.14
C ASP A 72 2.30 18.75 -20.93
N LEU A 73 2.23 20.08 -20.82
CA LEU A 73 3.18 21.03 -21.40
C LEU A 73 4.49 21.16 -20.60
N ARG A 74 4.63 20.44 -19.48
CA ARG A 74 5.77 20.50 -18.55
C ARG A 74 6.03 21.90 -17.97
N GLU A 75 5.01 22.74 -17.89
CA GLU A 75 5.07 24.04 -17.23
C GLU A 75 5.07 23.92 -15.71
N THR A 76 4.66 22.76 -15.20
CA THR A 76 4.59 22.43 -13.77
C THR A 76 4.60 20.91 -13.59
N THR A 77 4.74 20.45 -12.35
CA THR A 77 4.62 19.04 -11.96
C THR A 77 3.68 18.89 -10.78
N TRP A 78 3.17 17.67 -10.54
CA TRP A 78 2.42 17.40 -9.30
C TRP A 78 3.25 17.69 -8.05
N GLU A 79 4.57 17.51 -8.10
CA GLU A 79 5.46 17.87 -6.99
C GLU A 79 5.50 19.39 -6.75
N ASP A 80 5.59 20.20 -7.80
CA ASP A 80 5.54 21.66 -7.72
C ASP A 80 4.19 22.15 -7.20
N VAL A 81 3.11 21.50 -7.66
CA VAL A 81 1.75 21.75 -7.18
C VAL A 81 1.65 21.44 -5.70
N LEU A 82 2.04 20.25 -5.24
CA LEU A 82 1.87 19.86 -3.85
C LEU A 82 2.79 20.64 -2.89
N SER A 83 4.03 20.91 -3.31
CA SER A 83 5.00 21.70 -2.52
C SER A 83 4.66 23.19 -2.45
N GLY A 84 3.75 23.67 -3.29
CA GLY A 84 3.37 25.08 -3.35
C GLY A 84 4.27 25.94 -4.23
N ARG A 85 5.29 25.36 -4.89
CA ARG A 85 6.16 26.07 -5.85
C ARG A 85 5.37 26.59 -7.06
N ASP A 86 4.35 25.86 -7.48
CA ASP A 86 3.40 26.33 -8.50
C ASP A 86 2.31 27.20 -7.85
N THR A 87 2.37 28.50 -8.10
CA THR A 87 1.44 29.51 -7.55
C THR A 87 0.26 29.82 -8.47
N HIS A 88 0.17 29.19 -9.64
CA HIS A 88 -0.93 29.42 -10.57
C HIS A 88 -2.30 29.07 -9.93
N PRO A 89 -3.39 29.80 -10.24
CA PRO A 89 -4.70 29.57 -9.61
C PRO A 89 -5.21 28.13 -9.70
N SER A 90 -4.99 27.44 -10.83
CA SER A 90 -5.38 26.03 -10.98
C SER A 90 -4.62 25.08 -10.04
N ALA A 91 -3.35 25.36 -9.76
CA ALA A 91 -2.54 24.60 -8.80
C ALA A 91 -2.95 24.90 -7.35
N ALA A 92 -3.20 26.17 -7.04
CA ALA A 92 -3.71 26.58 -5.73
C ALA A 92 -5.07 25.94 -5.42
N ARG A 93 -5.97 25.88 -6.40
CA ARG A 93 -7.28 25.24 -6.28
C ARG A 93 -7.15 23.73 -6.08
N ALA A 94 -6.30 23.06 -6.86
CA ALA A 94 -6.04 21.62 -6.66
C ALA A 94 -5.49 21.30 -5.27
N ARG A 95 -4.55 22.11 -4.74
CA ARG A 95 -4.06 21.98 -3.36
C ARG A 95 -5.18 22.18 -2.34
N HIS A 96 -5.98 23.23 -2.50
CA HIS A 96 -7.09 23.53 -1.60
C HIS A 96 -8.10 22.37 -1.56
N ASP A 97 -8.45 21.83 -2.73
CA ASP A 97 -9.38 20.69 -2.82
C ASP A 97 -8.79 19.44 -2.17
N LEU A 98 -7.49 19.19 -2.34
CA LEU A 98 -6.81 18.11 -1.64
C LEU A 98 -6.85 18.30 -0.11
N GLN A 99 -6.51 19.49 0.38
CA GLN A 99 -6.52 19.80 1.81
C GLN A 99 -7.91 19.65 2.43
N ARG A 100 -8.96 20.04 1.69
CA ARG A 100 -10.35 19.88 2.12
C ARG A 100 -10.79 18.41 2.15
N ASN A 101 -10.35 17.62 1.17
CA ASN A 101 -10.82 16.25 1.02
C ASN A 101 -10.01 15.23 1.84
N LEU A 102 -8.74 15.51 2.16
CA LEU A 102 -7.88 14.59 2.90
C LEU A 102 -8.49 14.13 4.24
N PRO A 103 -9.03 15.02 5.09
CA PRO A 103 -9.66 14.62 6.35
C PRO A 103 -10.91 13.76 6.13
N LEU A 104 -11.68 14.02 5.07
CA LEU A 104 -12.86 13.22 4.72
C LEU A 104 -12.45 11.80 4.30
N MET A 105 -11.42 11.69 3.46
CA MET A 105 -10.89 10.38 3.05
C MET A 105 -10.32 9.61 4.23
N ALA A 106 -9.63 10.29 5.16
CA ALA A 106 -9.12 9.67 6.39
C ALA A 106 -10.26 9.17 7.30
N ALA A 107 -11.33 9.95 7.46
CA ALA A 107 -12.50 9.55 8.22
C ALA A 107 -13.24 8.38 7.57
N GLN A 108 -13.38 8.38 6.25
CA GLN A 108 -13.98 7.27 5.50
C GLN A 108 -13.18 5.97 5.67
N ALA A 109 -11.85 6.04 5.59
CA ALA A 109 -11.00 4.88 5.80
C ALA A 109 -11.15 4.30 7.22
N GLN A 110 -11.37 5.13 8.24
CA GLN A 110 -11.62 4.66 9.62
C GLN A 110 -12.99 4.03 9.82
N GLN A 111 -13.91 4.20 8.87
CA GLN A 111 -15.25 3.61 8.90
C GLN A 111 -15.39 2.40 7.97
N ASP A 112 -14.38 2.15 7.13
CA ASP A 112 -14.34 1.02 6.22
C ASP A 112 -14.09 -0.27 7.02
N PRO A 113 -15.05 -1.22 7.05
CA PRO A 113 -14.91 -2.45 7.83
C PRO A 113 -13.64 -3.24 7.49
N ASP A 114 -13.27 -3.28 6.21
CA ASP A 114 -12.11 -4.05 5.74
C ASP A 114 -10.80 -3.41 6.25
N VAL A 115 -10.75 -2.08 6.27
CA VAL A 115 -9.59 -1.32 6.78
C VAL A 115 -9.48 -1.45 8.30
N VAL A 116 -10.61 -1.36 9.00
CA VAL A 116 -10.66 -1.51 10.46
C VAL A 116 -10.27 -2.92 10.89
N GLU A 117 -10.79 -3.94 10.22
CA GLU A 117 -10.45 -5.34 10.45
C GLU A 117 -8.96 -5.58 10.21
N ALA A 118 -8.42 -5.12 9.08
CA ALA A 118 -7.00 -5.23 8.78
C ALA A 118 -6.10 -4.53 9.83
N ASP A 119 -6.47 -3.35 10.32
CA ASP A 119 -5.71 -2.64 11.37
C ASP A 119 -5.75 -3.40 12.70
N LEU A 120 -6.90 -3.96 13.08
CA LEU A 120 -7.04 -4.79 14.28
C LEU A 120 -6.21 -6.07 14.17
N GLU A 121 -6.26 -6.76 13.03
CA GLU A 121 -5.47 -7.96 12.76
C GLU A 121 -3.96 -7.68 12.81
N ALA A 122 -3.52 -6.58 12.18
CA ALA A 122 -2.13 -6.17 12.18
C ALA A 122 -1.62 -5.88 13.60
N ARG A 123 -2.41 -5.17 14.42
CA ARG A 123 -2.07 -4.90 15.83
C ARG A 123 -2.02 -6.18 16.64
N ALA A 124 -2.98 -7.09 16.46
CA ALA A 124 -2.99 -8.37 17.15
C ALA A 124 -1.78 -9.24 16.75
N ALA A 125 -1.37 -9.22 15.48
CA ALA A 125 -0.16 -9.90 15.01
C ALA A 125 1.12 -9.31 15.61
N GLN A 126 1.20 -7.98 15.73
CA GLN A 126 2.34 -7.31 16.38
C GLN A 126 2.48 -7.67 17.85
N VAL A 127 1.36 -7.77 18.59
CA VAL A 127 1.38 -8.20 20.00
C VAL A 127 1.87 -9.64 20.13
N ARG A 128 1.34 -10.57 19.32
CA ARG A 128 1.78 -11.98 19.35
C ARG A 128 3.27 -12.12 19.04
N LEU A 129 3.76 -11.45 17.99
CA LEU A 129 5.17 -11.49 17.62
C LEU A 129 6.06 -10.95 18.74
N ARG A 130 5.62 -9.91 19.45
CA ARG A 130 6.36 -9.36 20.58
C ARG A 130 6.41 -10.32 21.75
N GLU A 131 5.29 -10.96 22.08
CA GLU A 131 5.21 -11.96 23.16
C GLU A 131 6.08 -13.19 22.85
N GLU A 132 6.16 -13.64 21.59
CA GLU A 132 7.04 -14.72 21.15
C GLU A 132 8.53 -14.36 21.16
N MET A 133 8.87 -13.07 21.06
CA MET A 133 10.26 -12.58 21.09
C MET A 133 10.76 -12.28 22.51
N GLU A 134 9.85 -11.97 23.44
CA GLU A 134 10.16 -11.66 24.84
C GLU A 134 10.07 -12.89 25.77
N GLY A 135 9.52 -14.02 25.31
CA GLY A 135 9.42 -15.31 26.03
C GLY A 135 10.50 -16.32 25.66
#